data_AF-A0A3P9L5W4-F1
#
_entry.id   AF-A0A3P9L5W4-F1
#
_cell.length_a   1.000
_cell.length_b   1.000
_cell.length_c   1.000
_cell.angle_alpha   90.00
_cell.angle_beta   90.00
_cell.angle_gamma   90.00
#
_symmetry.space_group_name_H-M   'P 1'
#
loop_
_entity.id
_entity.type
_entity.pdbx_description
1 polymer ?
#
loop_
_entity_poly.entity_id
_entity_poly.type
_entity_poly.pdbx_seq_one_letter_code
_entity_poly.pdbx_strand_id
1 'polypeptide(L)'
;MFDADQDFDKLLDEVEKKFCCNVSVESSDPSNSSHTRRSVNDGQGKNSIAKPNQPESEISEDIDALLEELLEDKDTYSPQSKSQQNRPKETQVEKKLSFQIGRRKCCPVFVGGSSVTNGVGTATSKRSCDQLRCVSCDFRVVMFDDCEWDQSCDYLFLRNNMPDCQKLRKKLKKKRGQRAYACQCSWFSASEPADLRDQPQLRWVCGKHPD
;
A
#
# COMPACT_ATOMS: atom_id res chain seq x y z
N MET A 1 -36.11 -34.04 12.86
CA MET A 1 -34.63 -34.12 12.95
C MET A 1 -34.15 -33.36 11.74
N PHE A 2 -33.55 -32.18 11.93
CA PHE A 2 -33.31 -31.21 10.85
C PHE A 2 -32.12 -31.64 10.00
N ASP A 3 -32.34 -31.83 8.69
CA ASP A 3 -31.32 -32.10 7.67
C ASP A 3 -30.47 -30.84 7.40
N ALA A 4 -29.55 -30.53 8.31
CA ALA A 4 -28.59 -29.43 8.13
C ALA A 4 -27.46 -29.77 7.14
N ASP A 5 -27.24 -31.06 6.88
CA ASP A 5 -26.19 -31.54 5.98
C ASP A 5 -26.55 -31.28 4.49
N GLN A 6 -27.84 -31.33 4.14
CA GLN A 6 -28.31 -31.07 2.76
C GLN A 6 -28.13 -29.60 2.32
N ASP A 7 -28.14 -28.66 3.26
CA ASP A 7 -27.96 -27.24 2.97
C ASP A 7 -26.48 -26.90 2.71
N PHE A 8 -25.57 -27.61 3.39
CA PHE A 8 -24.13 -27.44 3.22
C PHE A 8 -23.65 -27.96 1.86
N ASP A 9 -24.11 -29.14 1.46
CA ASP A 9 -23.76 -29.74 0.16
C ASP A 9 -24.24 -28.84 -1.00
N LYS A 10 -25.43 -28.25 -0.88
CA LYS A 10 -25.98 -27.33 -1.89
C LYS A 10 -25.15 -26.05 -2.03
N LEU A 11 -24.57 -25.55 -0.94
CA LEU A 11 -23.68 -24.39 -0.95
C LEU A 11 -22.33 -24.73 -1.61
N LEU A 12 -21.80 -25.94 -1.39
CA LEU A 12 -20.58 -26.42 -2.02
C LEU A 12 -20.75 -26.54 -3.55
N ASP A 13 -21.86 -27.12 -4.01
CA ASP A 13 -22.18 -27.23 -5.43
C ASP A 13 -22.32 -25.85 -6.11
N GLU A 14 -22.92 -24.86 -5.41
CA GLU A 14 -23.06 -23.49 -5.93
C GLU A 14 -21.69 -22.81 -6.12
N VAL A 15 -20.76 -23.03 -5.19
CA VAL A 15 -19.40 -22.49 -5.27
C VAL A 15 -18.61 -23.18 -6.38
N GLU A 16 -18.66 -24.52 -6.45
CA GLU A 16 -17.98 -25.27 -7.51
C GLU A 16 -18.47 -24.83 -8.89
N LYS A 17 -19.78 -24.65 -9.06
CA LYS A 17 -20.35 -24.15 -10.32
C LYS A 17 -19.98 -22.69 -10.63
N LYS A 18 -19.85 -21.83 -9.62
CA LYS A 18 -19.47 -20.42 -9.83
C LYS A 18 -17.99 -20.23 -10.17
N PHE A 19 -17.12 -21.09 -9.67
CA PHE A 19 -15.68 -20.85 -9.70
C PHE A 19 -14.84 -21.97 -10.33
N CYS A 20 -15.36 -23.19 -10.47
CA CYS A 20 -14.60 -24.36 -10.95
C CYS A 20 -14.96 -24.82 -12.37
N CYS A 21 -15.95 -24.23 -13.06
CA CYS A 21 -16.36 -24.66 -14.41
C CYS A 21 -15.28 -24.50 -15.51
N ASN A 22 -14.15 -23.84 -15.25
CA ASN A 22 -13.04 -23.71 -16.18
C ASN A 22 -11.90 -24.72 -15.96
N VAL A 23 -12.05 -25.64 -15.01
CA VAL A 23 -11.06 -26.69 -14.74
C VAL A 23 -11.59 -28.00 -15.30
N SER A 24 -11.36 -28.25 -16.60
CA SER A 24 -11.55 -29.59 -17.16
C SER A 24 -10.45 -30.50 -16.64
N VAL A 25 -10.80 -31.40 -15.72
CA VAL A 25 -10.05 -32.64 -15.47
C VAL A 25 -11.00 -33.78 -15.83
N GLU A 26 -10.71 -34.42 -16.96
CA GLU A 26 -11.39 -35.63 -17.42
C GLU A 26 -11.21 -36.75 -16.40
N SER A 27 -12.31 -37.35 -15.95
CA SER A 27 -12.39 -38.72 -15.42
C SER A 27 -13.86 -39.20 -15.38
N SER A 28 -14.29 -39.81 -16.48
CA SER A 28 -15.16 -40.99 -16.64
C SER A 28 -16.29 -41.32 -15.61
N ASP A 29 -17.55 -41.11 -16.03
CA ASP A 29 -18.67 -42.09 -16.16
C ASP A 29 -19.22 -42.90 -14.92
N PRO A 30 -20.44 -43.50 -14.98
CA PRO A 30 -21.78 -42.88 -15.12
C PRO A 30 -22.87 -43.55 -14.22
N SER A 31 -23.85 -42.82 -13.67
CA SER A 31 -25.11 -43.48 -13.26
C SER A 31 -26.32 -42.55 -13.06
N ASN A 32 -27.20 -42.63 -14.05
CA ASN A 32 -28.63 -42.98 -13.92
C ASN A 32 -29.70 -41.93 -13.53
N SER A 33 -30.72 -41.92 -14.40
CA SER A 33 -32.15 -41.58 -14.18
C SER A 33 -32.46 -40.09 -13.92
N SER A 34 -33.09 -39.36 -14.86
CA SER A 34 -34.47 -39.42 -15.36
C SER A 34 -35.34 -38.30 -14.78
N HIS A 35 -36.14 -37.70 -15.67
CA HIS A 35 -37.36 -36.91 -15.46
C HIS A 35 -37.24 -35.37 -15.50
N THR A 36 -37.54 -34.74 -16.63
CA THR A 36 -38.84 -34.25 -17.17
C THR A 36 -39.37 -32.91 -16.61
N ARG A 37 -39.70 -32.01 -17.55
CA ARG A 37 -40.77 -30.97 -17.58
C ARG A 37 -40.43 -29.61 -16.94
N ARG A 38 -40.38 -28.53 -17.76
CA ARG A 38 -41.50 -27.64 -18.21
C ARG A 38 -41.97 -26.75 -17.04
N SER A 39 -42.28 -25.46 -17.13
CA SER A 39 -42.48 -24.50 -18.22
C SER A 39 -42.84 -23.14 -17.56
N VAL A 40 -42.66 -22.04 -18.31
CA VAL A 40 -43.63 -20.93 -18.46
C VAL A 40 -43.65 -19.76 -17.46
N ASN A 41 -43.43 -18.57 -18.08
CA ASN A 41 -43.98 -17.22 -17.81
C ASN A 41 -43.61 -16.53 -16.49
N ASP A 42 -43.63 -15.21 -16.34
CA ASP A 42 -44.12 -14.07 -17.13
C ASP A 42 -43.38 -12.83 -16.58
N GLY A 43 -43.56 -11.64 -17.17
CA GLY A 43 -43.29 -10.40 -16.43
C GLY A 43 -42.36 -9.40 -17.11
N GLN A 44 -42.91 -8.77 -18.13
CA GLN A 44 -42.43 -7.54 -18.77
C GLN A 44 -42.50 -6.33 -17.82
N GLY A 45 -41.46 -5.50 -17.80
CA GLY A 45 -41.43 -4.25 -17.03
C GLY A 45 -40.40 -3.27 -17.58
N LYS A 46 -40.75 -2.63 -18.70
CA LYS A 46 -40.06 -1.42 -19.21
C LYS A 46 -40.55 -0.23 -18.37
N ASN A 47 -39.68 0.74 -18.08
CA ASN A 47 -40.03 2.17 -18.04
C ASN A 47 -38.76 3.03 -18.12
N SER A 48 -38.73 3.85 -19.16
CA SER A 48 -37.76 4.88 -19.55
C SER A 48 -38.16 6.27 -19.03
N ILE A 49 -37.33 7.30 -19.31
CA ILE A 49 -37.53 8.78 -19.18
C ILE A 49 -36.95 9.38 -17.89
N ALA A 50 -36.25 10.52 -17.83
CA ALA A 50 -35.53 11.38 -18.79
C ALA A 50 -34.69 12.40 -17.97
N LYS A 51 -33.64 12.95 -18.57
CA LYS A 51 -32.91 14.17 -18.15
C LYS A 51 -33.82 15.42 -18.36
N PRO A 52 -33.65 16.55 -17.62
CA PRO A 52 -32.71 17.60 -18.08
C PRO A 52 -32.07 18.54 -17.02
N ASN A 53 -30.81 18.91 -17.29
CA ASN A 53 -30.06 20.17 -17.16
C ASN A 53 -30.52 21.31 -16.22
N GLN A 54 -29.58 21.81 -15.40
CA GLN A 54 -29.37 23.24 -15.08
C GLN A 54 -27.87 23.54 -14.85
N PRO A 55 -27.42 24.79 -15.08
CA PRO A 55 -26.03 25.17 -15.36
C PRO A 55 -25.18 25.46 -14.10
N GLU A 56 -23.91 25.08 -14.20
CA GLU A 56 -22.85 25.42 -13.24
C GLU A 56 -22.17 26.73 -13.69
N SER A 57 -22.35 27.81 -12.95
CA SER A 57 -21.48 28.98 -13.00
C SER A 57 -21.68 29.85 -11.76
N GLU A 58 -20.58 30.42 -11.25
CA GLU A 58 -20.49 31.46 -10.20
C GLU A 58 -20.29 31.01 -8.74
N ILE A 59 -19.21 30.26 -8.44
CA ILE A 59 -18.59 30.27 -7.08
C ILE A 59 -17.05 30.12 -7.14
N SER A 60 -16.39 30.38 -8.27
CA SER A 60 -14.97 30.03 -8.45
C SER A 60 -13.99 31.20 -8.57
N GLU A 61 -14.46 32.45 -8.59
CA GLU A 61 -13.60 33.60 -8.92
C GLU A 61 -13.07 34.38 -7.71
N ASP A 62 -13.51 34.04 -6.49
CA ASP A 62 -13.17 34.82 -5.28
C ASP A 62 -12.15 34.12 -4.36
N ILE A 63 -11.69 32.92 -4.70
CA ILE A 63 -10.76 32.15 -3.84
C ILE A 63 -9.35 32.74 -3.89
N ASP A 64 -8.90 33.13 -5.09
CA ASP A 64 -7.54 33.64 -5.27
C ASP A 64 -7.38 35.04 -4.64
N ALA A 65 -8.43 35.86 -4.67
CA ALA A 65 -8.44 37.17 -4.00
C ALA A 65 -8.37 37.06 -2.46
N LEU A 66 -9.05 36.07 -1.86
CA LEU A 66 -8.98 35.80 -0.42
C LEU A 66 -7.64 35.19 0.03
N LEU A 67 -6.93 34.52 -0.89
CA LEU A 67 -5.58 34.01 -0.61
C LEU A 67 -4.54 35.13 -0.57
N GLU A 68 -4.63 36.11 -1.47
CA GLU A 68 -3.70 37.24 -1.52
C GLU A 68 -3.83 38.11 -0.25
N GLU A 69 -5.05 38.35 0.24
CA GLU A 69 -5.31 39.13 1.46
C GLU A 69 -4.69 38.50 2.73
N LEU A 70 -4.66 37.16 2.82
CA LEU A 70 -4.04 36.45 3.97
C LEU A 70 -2.51 36.43 3.93
N LEU A 71 -1.89 36.64 2.77
CA LEU A 71 -0.44 36.65 2.62
C LEU A 71 0.16 38.04 2.91
N GLU A 72 -0.58 39.12 2.64
CA GLU A 72 -0.11 40.49 2.81
C GLU A 72 0.07 40.90 4.30
N ASP A 73 -0.59 40.21 5.23
CA ASP A 73 -0.57 40.51 6.67
C ASP A 73 0.62 39.90 7.45
N LYS A 74 1.59 39.28 6.79
CA LYS A 74 2.72 38.60 7.47
C LYS A 74 4.12 39.01 7.03
N ASP A 75 4.37 40.29 6.78
CA ASP A 75 5.75 40.78 6.60
C ASP A 75 6.06 42.12 7.29
N THR A 76 5.47 42.38 8.46
CA THR A 76 5.97 43.45 9.35
C THR A 76 6.59 42.85 10.60
N TYR A 77 7.88 42.51 10.54
CA TYR A 77 8.92 42.89 11.52
C TYR A 77 10.28 42.30 11.10
N SER A 78 11.08 43.11 10.40
CA SER A 78 12.53 42.92 10.29
C SER A 78 13.22 43.60 11.49
N PRO A 79 14.37 43.09 11.95
CA PRO A 79 15.58 43.89 11.75
C PRO A 79 16.78 43.10 11.19
N GLN A 80 17.17 43.51 9.99
CA GLN A 80 18.51 43.68 9.41
C GLN A 80 19.74 43.09 10.15
N SER A 81 20.51 42.28 9.42
CA SER A 81 21.97 42.50 9.32
C SER A 81 22.45 42.22 7.90
N LYS A 82 23.29 43.14 7.41
CA LYS A 82 23.75 43.28 6.03
C LYS A 82 24.95 42.36 5.77
N SER A 83 25.00 41.71 4.61
CA SER A 83 26.25 41.58 3.86
C SER A 83 25.96 41.44 2.37
N GLN A 84 26.69 42.25 1.60
CA GLN A 84 26.59 42.43 0.16
C GLN A 84 27.29 41.28 -0.58
N GLN A 85 26.76 40.85 -1.73
CA GLN A 85 27.53 40.77 -3.00
C GLN A 85 26.67 40.31 -4.20
N ASN A 86 26.48 41.26 -5.12
CA ASN A 86 26.52 41.23 -6.60
C ASN A 86 25.77 40.16 -7.45
N ARG A 87 24.92 40.71 -8.35
CA ARG A 87 24.27 40.25 -9.61
C ARG A 87 25.24 39.56 -10.64
N PRO A 88 24.78 38.91 -11.76
CA PRO A 88 23.61 39.26 -12.59
C PRO A 88 22.63 38.14 -13.02
N LYS A 89 21.50 38.62 -13.57
CA LYS A 89 20.39 37.96 -14.30
C LYS A 89 20.91 37.01 -15.40
N GLU A 90 20.26 35.95 -15.89
CA GLU A 90 18.89 35.71 -16.40
C GLU A 90 18.91 34.21 -16.82
N THR A 91 17.93 33.32 -16.59
CA THR A 91 16.72 33.11 -17.40
C THR A 91 16.05 31.83 -16.87
N GLN A 92 14.73 31.90 -16.76
CA GLN A 92 13.81 30.89 -16.24
C GLN A 92 13.76 29.61 -17.09
N VAL A 93 13.73 28.44 -16.42
CA VAL A 93 12.77 27.37 -16.71
C VAL A 93 12.35 26.80 -15.36
N GLU A 94 11.31 27.39 -14.78
CA GLU A 94 10.70 26.95 -13.54
C GLU A 94 9.95 25.63 -13.79
N LYS A 95 10.62 24.50 -13.53
CA LYS A 95 9.88 23.30 -13.16
C LYS A 95 9.35 23.55 -11.76
N LYS A 96 8.06 23.90 -11.68
CA LYS A 96 7.25 24.03 -10.46
C LYS A 96 7.28 22.70 -9.69
N LEU A 97 8.38 22.42 -9.00
CA LEU A 97 8.40 21.47 -7.91
C LEU A 97 7.75 22.21 -6.77
N SER A 98 6.53 21.80 -6.44
CA SER A 98 5.92 22.15 -5.18
C SER A 98 6.87 21.70 -4.07
N PHE A 99 7.68 22.64 -3.57
CA PHE A 99 8.38 22.49 -2.31
C PHE A 99 7.32 22.56 -1.22
N GLN A 100 6.54 21.48 -1.12
CA GLN A 100 5.86 21.15 0.10
C GLN A 100 6.97 21.06 1.15
N ILE A 101 6.93 21.94 2.15
CA ILE A 101 7.73 21.84 3.39
C ILE A 101 7.16 20.64 4.19
N GLY A 102 7.19 19.47 3.55
CA GLY A 102 6.32 18.35 3.82
C GLY A 102 7.13 17.08 3.71
N ARG A 103 7.51 16.55 4.88
CA ARG A 103 8.04 15.20 5.15
C ARG A 103 8.29 14.34 3.90
N ARG A 104 9.57 14.17 3.57
CA ARG A 104 10.04 13.39 2.42
C ARG A 104 9.49 11.95 2.44
N LYS A 105 8.99 11.46 1.30
CA LYS A 105 8.52 10.08 1.13
C LYS A 105 9.36 9.34 0.10
N CYS A 106 9.54 8.03 0.27
CA CYS A 106 10.17 7.20 -0.74
C CYS A 106 9.24 7.01 -1.96
N CYS A 107 9.80 7.12 -3.17
CA CYS A 107 9.12 6.79 -4.41
C CYS A 107 10.14 6.40 -5.50
N PRO A 108 10.28 5.10 -5.85
CA PRO A 108 9.62 3.94 -5.23
C PRO A 108 10.23 3.57 -3.86
N VAL A 109 9.60 2.62 -3.15
CA VAL A 109 10.03 2.18 -1.82
C VAL A 109 10.88 0.94 -1.94
N PHE A 110 12.13 1.00 -1.46
CA PHE A 110 13.05 -0.12 -1.48
C PHE A 110 13.29 -0.72 -0.10
N VAL A 111 13.49 -2.03 -0.07
CA VAL A 111 14.08 -2.81 1.04
C VAL A 111 15.43 -3.34 0.60
N GLY A 112 16.39 -3.54 1.49
CA GLY A 112 17.73 -4.00 1.11
C GLY A 112 18.56 -4.46 2.29
N GLY A 113 19.67 -5.13 2.01
CA GLY A 113 20.59 -5.64 3.04
C GLY A 113 21.30 -4.55 3.84
N SER A 114 22.12 -4.96 4.80
CA SER A 114 22.87 -4.03 5.67
C SER A 114 23.89 -3.18 4.91
N SER A 115 24.39 -3.65 3.77
CA SER A 115 25.27 -2.89 2.88
C SER A 115 24.57 -1.72 2.18
N VAL A 116 23.22 -1.71 2.14
CA VAL A 116 22.43 -0.67 1.48
C VAL A 116 22.13 0.44 2.47
N THR A 117 22.53 1.67 2.13
CA THR A 117 22.28 2.83 2.97
C THR A 117 20.79 3.06 3.19
N ASN A 118 20.43 3.40 4.43
CA ASN A 118 19.07 3.74 4.80
C ASN A 118 18.70 5.17 4.38
N GLY A 119 17.40 5.42 4.21
CA GLY A 119 16.84 6.75 4.04
C GLY A 119 15.81 6.84 2.92
N VAL A 120 15.66 8.03 2.35
CA VAL A 120 14.68 8.31 1.31
C VAL A 120 15.11 7.68 -0.01
N GLY A 121 14.33 6.69 -0.47
CA GLY A 121 14.50 6.07 -1.78
C GLY A 121 13.82 6.90 -2.89
N THR A 122 14.54 7.18 -3.96
CA THR A 122 14.00 7.82 -5.17
C THR A 122 14.36 6.98 -6.40
N ALA A 123 13.78 7.27 -7.55
CA ALA A 123 14.11 6.58 -8.81
C ALA A 123 15.62 6.60 -9.15
N THR A 124 16.34 7.66 -8.75
CA THR A 124 17.78 7.80 -8.96
C THR A 124 18.63 7.31 -7.79
N SER A 125 18.06 7.22 -6.59
CA SER A 125 18.76 6.85 -5.35
C SER A 125 18.10 5.64 -4.69
N LYS A 126 18.64 4.45 -4.95
CA LYS A 126 18.20 3.19 -4.34
C LYS A 126 18.68 3.10 -2.89
N ARG A 127 17.84 3.54 -1.95
CA ARG A 127 18.09 3.49 -0.50
C ARG A 127 17.01 2.68 0.19
N SER A 128 17.39 1.91 1.20
CA SER A 128 16.44 1.14 2.00
C SER A 128 15.63 2.06 2.91
N CYS A 129 14.31 2.00 2.84
CA CYS A 129 13.46 2.83 3.69
C CYS A 129 13.54 2.35 5.15
N ASP A 130 13.83 3.27 6.08
CA ASP A 130 13.85 3.04 7.54
C ASP A 130 12.56 3.47 8.26
N GLN A 131 11.63 4.03 7.49
CA GLN A 131 10.32 4.51 7.97
C GLN A 131 9.19 3.65 7.40
N LEU A 132 9.41 2.35 7.28
CA LEU A 132 8.42 1.43 6.75
C LEU A 132 7.28 1.19 7.75
N ARG A 133 6.05 1.16 7.24
CA ARG A 133 4.83 0.88 7.98
C ARG A 133 4.00 -0.17 7.28
N CYS A 134 3.53 -1.16 8.03
CA CYS A 134 2.66 -2.18 7.48
C CYS A 134 1.21 -1.69 7.45
N VAL A 135 0.55 -1.81 6.30
CA VAL A 135 -0.86 -1.42 6.12
C VAL A 135 -1.81 -2.45 6.75
N SER A 136 -1.38 -3.71 6.89
CA SER A 136 -2.23 -4.79 7.43
C SER A 136 -2.42 -4.72 8.94
N CYS A 137 -1.32 -4.50 9.69
CA CYS A 137 -1.32 -4.52 11.15
C CYS A 137 -1.07 -3.13 11.75
N ASP A 138 -0.84 -2.12 10.90
CA ASP A 138 -0.57 -0.74 11.30
C ASP A 138 0.71 -0.54 12.15
N PHE A 139 1.52 -1.59 12.33
CA PHE A 139 2.79 -1.49 13.03
C PHE A 139 3.91 -0.94 12.14
N ARG A 140 4.84 -0.22 12.77
CA ARG A 140 6.13 0.12 12.16
C ARG A 140 6.91 -1.17 11.91
N VAL A 141 7.52 -1.26 10.74
CA VAL A 141 8.40 -2.37 10.39
C VAL A 141 9.74 -2.15 11.10
N VAL A 142 10.14 -3.09 11.94
CA VAL A 142 11.47 -3.10 12.55
C VAL A 142 12.50 -3.65 11.59
N MET A 143 13.75 -3.24 11.80
CA MET A 143 14.87 -3.63 10.98
C MET A 143 16.02 -4.09 11.87
N PHE A 144 16.68 -5.16 11.47
CA PHE A 144 17.87 -5.70 12.13
C PHE A 144 18.98 -5.88 11.11
N ASP A 145 20.06 -5.12 11.28
CA ASP A 145 21.26 -5.20 10.44
C ASP A 145 22.08 -6.47 10.71
N ASP A 146 22.72 -6.97 9.65
CA ASP A 146 23.56 -8.18 9.65
C ASP A 146 22.86 -9.42 10.25
N CYS A 147 21.56 -9.48 10.03
CA CYS A 147 20.69 -10.53 10.55
C CYS A 147 19.76 -11.05 9.45
N GLU A 148 19.39 -12.32 9.56
CA GLU A 148 18.31 -12.94 8.79
C GLU A 148 17.34 -13.65 9.73
N TRP A 149 16.08 -13.77 9.32
CA TRP A 149 15.11 -14.60 10.03
C TRP A 149 15.48 -16.07 9.96
N ASP A 150 15.43 -16.75 11.10
CA ASP A 150 15.57 -18.19 11.16
C ASP A 150 14.37 -18.90 10.49
N GLN A 151 14.59 -20.10 9.94
CA GLN A 151 13.53 -20.89 9.30
C GLN A 151 12.41 -21.31 10.27
N SER A 152 12.70 -21.36 11.58
CA SER A 152 11.70 -21.61 12.63
C SER A 152 10.93 -20.37 13.07
N CYS A 153 11.12 -19.23 12.39
CA CYS A 153 10.34 -18.03 12.61
C CYS A 153 8.96 -18.20 11.94
N ASP A 154 7.90 -18.06 12.73
CA ASP A 154 6.53 -18.25 12.28
C ASP A 154 5.64 -17.05 12.62
N TYR A 155 4.45 -17.04 12.03
CA TYR A 155 3.49 -15.97 12.23
C TYR A 155 3.13 -15.73 13.71
N LEU A 156 2.96 -16.79 14.49
CA LEU A 156 2.59 -16.69 15.91
C LEU A 156 3.68 -16.05 16.76
N PHE A 157 4.95 -16.37 16.48
CA PHE A 157 6.08 -15.76 17.15
C PHE A 157 6.09 -14.24 16.94
N LEU A 158 5.96 -13.78 15.69
CA LEU A 158 5.91 -12.33 15.44
C LEU A 158 4.68 -11.69 16.08
N ARG A 159 3.51 -12.33 15.98
CA ARG A 159 2.27 -11.79 16.51
C ARG A 159 2.34 -11.54 18.02
N ASN A 160 3.01 -12.43 18.75
CA ASN A 160 3.11 -12.39 20.21
C ASN A 160 4.27 -11.53 20.72
N ASN A 161 5.30 -11.32 19.90
CA ASN A 161 6.54 -10.66 20.35
C ASN A 161 6.74 -9.26 19.74
N MET A 162 6.01 -8.86 18.70
CA MET A 162 6.10 -7.49 18.16
C MET A 162 5.39 -6.49 19.12
N PRO A 163 5.95 -5.29 19.42
CA PRO A 163 7.16 -4.69 18.84
C PRO A 163 8.48 -4.96 19.62
N ASP A 164 8.54 -5.93 20.52
CA ASP A 164 9.68 -6.18 21.40
C ASP A 164 10.90 -6.76 20.64
N CYS A 165 11.83 -5.86 20.28
CA CYS A 165 13.07 -6.20 19.59
C CYS A 165 13.95 -7.22 20.35
N GLN A 166 13.92 -7.26 21.68
CA GLN A 166 14.74 -8.20 22.45
C GLN A 166 14.22 -9.62 22.32
N LYS A 167 12.89 -9.79 22.35
CA LYS A 167 12.27 -11.09 22.12
C LYS A 167 12.47 -11.57 20.69
N LEU A 168 12.33 -10.67 19.71
CA LEU A 168 12.50 -11.01 18.29
C LEU A 168 13.91 -11.48 17.94
N ARG A 169 14.93 -10.93 18.60
CA ARG A 169 16.33 -11.36 18.42
C ARG A 169 16.57 -12.85 18.70
N LYS A 170 15.70 -13.52 19.45
CA LYS A 170 15.78 -14.97 19.71
C LYS A 170 15.63 -15.83 18.44
N LYS A 171 14.98 -15.31 17.40
CA LYS A 171 14.74 -16.00 16.12
C LYS A 171 15.51 -15.37 14.96
N LEU A 172 16.53 -14.57 15.26
CA LEU A 172 17.45 -14.00 14.27
C LEU A 172 18.75 -14.79 14.22
N LYS A 173 19.25 -15.01 13.01
CA LYS A 173 20.58 -15.55 12.73
C LYS A 173 21.49 -14.44 12.25
N LYS A 174 22.74 -14.41 12.73
CA LYS A 174 23.74 -13.45 12.27
C LYS A 174 24.19 -13.80 10.85
N LYS A 175 24.06 -12.87 9.92
CA LYS A 175 24.50 -13.01 8.53
C LYS A 175 24.87 -11.65 7.96
N ARG A 176 26.16 -11.46 7.71
CA ARG A 176 26.71 -10.20 7.20
C ARG A 176 26.12 -9.87 5.83
N GLY A 177 25.80 -8.60 5.61
CA GLY A 177 25.21 -8.12 4.36
C GLY A 177 23.70 -8.36 4.25
N GLN A 178 23.10 -9.14 5.16
CA GLN A 178 21.65 -9.35 5.20
C GLN A 178 21.00 -8.39 6.18
N ARG A 179 19.75 -8.02 5.90
CA ARG A 179 18.90 -7.27 6.82
C ARG A 179 17.56 -7.95 6.97
N ALA A 180 17.16 -8.15 8.21
CA ALA A 180 15.87 -8.72 8.57
C ALA A 180 14.87 -7.60 8.85
N TYR A 181 13.68 -7.72 8.27
CA TYR A 181 12.56 -6.81 8.38
C TYR A 181 11.36 -7.54 8.98
N ALA A 182 10.60 -6.90 9.87
CA ALA A 182 9.36 -7.50 10.37
C ALA A 182 8.35 -6.48 10.87
N CYS A 183 7.08 -6.85 10.76
CA CYS A 183 5.98 -6.30 11.54
C CYS A 183 5.24 -7.44 12.25
N GLN A 184 4.09 -7.16 12.86
CA GLN A 184 3.33 -8.17 13.60
C GLN A 184 2.84 -9.34 12.72
N CYS A 185 2.59 -9.09 11.42
CA CYS A 185 1.95 -10.05 10.53
C CYS A 185 2.83 -10.59 9.40
N SER A 186 4.02 -10.02 9.19
CA SER A 186 4.86 -10.35 8.04
C SER A 186 6.33 -10.11 8.37
N TRP A 187 7.21 -10.89 7.76
CA TRP A 187 8.65 -10.78 7.89
C TRP A 187 9.34 -11.05 6.57
N PHE A 188 10.53 -10.50 6.42
CA PHE A 188 11.33 -10.61 5.19
C PHE A 188 12.81 -10.42 5.49
N SER A 189 13.69 -11.07 4.74
CA SER A 189 15.14 -10.87 4.81
C SER A 189 15.65 -10.49 3.43
N ALA A 190 16.36 -9.36 3.32
CA ALA A 190 16.94 -8.88 2.05
C ALA A 190 18.47 -8.78 2.14
N SER A 191 19.14 -9.08 1.02
CA SER A 191 20.58 -8.88 0.83
C SER A 191 20.81 -7.74 -0.16
N GLU A 192 20.17 -7.83 -1.32
CA GLU A 192 20.22 -6.81 -2.36
C GLU A 192 19.05 -5.81 -2.24
N PRO A 193 19.21 -4.57 -2.75
CA PRO A 193 18.10 -3.64 -2.83
C PRO A 193 17.00 -4.16 -3.78
N ALA A 194 15.80 -4.37 -3.25
CA ALA A 194 14.61 -4.80 -3.97
C ALA A 194 13.49 -3.75 -3.82
N ASP A 195 12.72 -3.55 -4.88
CA ASP A 195 11.51 -2.72 -4.83
C ASP A 195 10.39 -3.50 -4.12
N LEU A 196 9.66 -2.85 -3.21
CA LEU A 196 8.52 -3.48 -2.56
C LEU A 196 7.41 -3.87 -3.55
N ARG A 197 7.35 -3.23 -4.72
CA ARG A 197 6.42 -3.62 -5.79
C ARG A 197 6.65 -5.05 -6.29
N ASP A 198 7.88 -5.56 -6.16
CA ASP A 198 8.22 -6.94 -6.52
C ASP A 198 7.85 -7.95 -5.41
N GLN A 199 7.37 -7.47 -4.26
CA GLN A 199 7.04 -8.27 -3.07
C GLN A 199 5.61 -7.97 -2.60
N PRO A 200 4.57 -8.33 -3.38
CA PRO A 200 3.18 -7.94 -3.10
C PRO A 200 2.64 -8.51 -1.78
N GLN A 201 3.22 -9.58 -1.24
CA GLN A 201 2.85 -10.10 0.08
C GLN A 201 3.23 -9.15 1.22
N LEU A 202 4.23 -8.29 1.01
CA LEU A 202 4.66 -7.27 1.95
C LEU A 202 3.84 -6.01 1.72
N ARG A 203 2.69 -5.92 2.40
CA ARG A 203 1.84 -4.71 2.43
C ARG A 203 2.49 -3.59 3.25
N TRP A 204 3.70 -3.19 2.88
CA TRP A 204 4.51 -2.19 3.56
C TRP A 204 4.62 -0.93 2.70
N VAL A 205 4.58 0.24 3.34
CA VAL A 205 4.65 1.55 2.69
C VAL A 205 5.60 2.47 3.46
N CYS A 206 6.10 3.52 2.82
CA CYS A 206 6.86 4.56 3.50
C CYS A 206 5.94 5.43 4.37
N GLY A 207 6.15 5.42 5.69
CA GLY A 207 5.45 6.19 6.72
C GLY A 207 5.85 7.66 6.82
N LYS A 208 6.63 8.17 5.86
CA LYS A 208 7.25 9.52 5.81
C LYS A 208 8.51 9.64 6.66
N HIS A 209 9.54 10.27 6.10
CA HIS A 209 10.79 10.58 6.82
C HIS A 209 10.68 11.93 7.54
N PRO A 210 11.32 12.08 8.71
CA PRO A 210 11.55 13.39 9.30
C PRO A 210 12.47 14.21 8.38
N ASP A 211 12.31 15.53 8.41
CA ASP A 211 13.12 16.45 7.61
C ASP A 211 14.55 16.59 8.14
#